data_AF-A0A0H4XIY9-F1
#
_entry.id   AF-A0A0H4XIY9-F1
#
_cell.length_a   1.000
_cell.length_b   1.000
_cell.length_c   1.000
_cell.angle_alpha   90.00
_cell.angle_beta   90.00
_cell.angle_gamma   90.00
#
_symmetry.space_group_name_H-M   'P 1'
#
loop_
_entity.id
_entity.type
_entity.pdbx_description
1 polymer ?
#
loop_
_entity_poly.entity_id
_entity_poly.type
_entity_poly.pdbx_seq_one_letter_code
_entity_poly.pdbx_strand_id
1 'polypeptide(L)' 'MLVRRLGGTWVPRQKVEESQVRVGNRIWLPCLRARRYMQPRQSLLDYSLTQFFKEAERYRP' A
#
# COMPACT_ATOMS: atom_id res chain seq x y z
N MET A 1 -7.01 -4.78 -15.73
CA MET A 1 -6.96 -4.21 -14.36
C MET A 1 -8.29 -4.43 -13.66
N LEU A 2 -8.25 -4.88 -12.40
CA LEU A 2 -9.41 -5.26 -11.57
C LEU A 2 -10.53 -4.21 -11.53
N VAL A 3 -10.17 -2.93 -11.35
CA VAL A 3 -11.13 -1.81 -11.25
C VAL A 3 -12.06 -1.74 -12.46
N ARG A 4 -11.51 -1.85 -13.68
CA ARG A 4 -12.29 -1.83 -14.93
C ARG A 4 -13.19 -3.06 -15.07
N ARG A 5 -12.78 -4.23 -14.56
CA ARG A 5 -13.60 -5.46 -14.59
C ARG A 5 -14.78 -5.41 -13.63
N LEU A 6 -14.68 -4.63 -12.57
CA LEU A 6 -15.77 -4.41 -11.60
C LEU A 6 -16.71 -3.27 -11.98
N GLY A 7 -16.60 -2.73 -13.21
CA GLY A 7 -17.37 -1.54 -13.62
C GLY A 7 -16.98 -0.28 -12.83
N GLY A 8 -15.77 -0.26 -12.28
CA GLY A 8 -15.26 0.85 -11.49
C GLY A 8 -14.44 1.86 -12.29
N THR A 9 -14.36 3.07 -11.76
CA THR A 9 -13.62 4.19 -12.36
C THR A 9 -12.65 4.80 -11.36
N TRP A 10 -11.42 5.06 -11.80
CA TRP A 10 -10.45 5.81 -11.04
C TRP A 10 -10.78 7.30 -11.08
N VAL A 11 -10.74 7.93 -9.91
CA VAL A 11 -10.92 9.37 -9.74
C VAL A 11 -9.62 9.91 -9.13
N PRO A 12 -8.69 10.39 -9.97
CA PRO A 12 -7.42 10.93 -9.49
C PRO A 12 -7.65 12.24 -8.72
N ARG A 13 -6.76 12.51 -7.78
CA ARG A 13 -6.71 13.75 -6.99
C ARG A 13 -5.29 14.33 -7.04
N GLN A 14 -5.09 15.51 -6.48
CA GLN A 14 -3.77 16.12 -6.41
C GLN A 14 -2.78 15.24 -5.64
N LYS A 15 -3.23 14.62 -4.53
CA LYS A 15 -2.41 13.66 -3.78
C LYS A 15 -2.79 12.24 -4.15
N VAL A 16 -1.78 11.39 -4.35
CA VAL A 16 -1.95 9.96 -4.68
C VAL A 16 -2.79 9.25 -3.60
N GLU A 17 -2.60 9.62 -2.35
CA GLU A 17 -3.29 9.05 -1.18
C GLU A 17 -4.80 9.30 -1.21
N GLU A 18 -5.19 10.42 -1.83
CA GLU A 18 -6.58 10.83 -2.00
C GLU A 18 -7.21 10.23 -3.26
N SER A 19 -6.44 9.45 -4.05
CA SER A 19 -6.96 8.77 -5.24
C SER A 19 -8.10 7.84 -4.86
N GLN A 20 -9.20 7.98 -5.60
CA GLN A 20 -10.45 7.31 -5.33
C GLN A 20 -10.73 6.27 -6.41
N VAL A 21 -11.45 5.22 -6.03
CA VAL A 21 -12.05 4.25 -6.95
C VAL A 21 -13.54 4.23 -6.67
N ARG A 22 -14.34 4.61 -7.67
CA ARG A 22 -15.80 4.50 -7.59
C ARG A 22 -16.22 3.16 -8.20
N VAL A 23 -16.99 2.37 -7.48
CA VAL A 23 -17.61 1.12 -7.99
C VAL A 23 -19.10 1.18 -7.65
N GLY A 24 -19.95 1.32 -8.67
CA GLY A 24 -21.37 1.59 -8.48
C GLY A 24 -21.61 2.87 -7.67
N ASN A 25 -22.32 2.75 -6.54
CA ASN A 25 -22.58 3.87 -5.62
C ASN A 25 -21.59 3.97 -4.45
N ARG A 26 -20.51 3.18 -4.45
CA ARG A 26 -19.50 3.17 -3.37
C ARG A 26 -18.20 3.79 -3.84
N ILE A 27 -17.57 4.55 -2.94
CA ILE A 27 -16.25 5.15 -3.15
C ILE A 27 -15.24 4.44 -2.24
N TRP A 28 -14.10 4.08 -2.81
CA TRP A 28 -12.99 3.44 -2.13
C TRP A 28 -11.76 4.34 -2.19
N LEU A 29 -10.98 4.38 -1.12
CA LEU A 29 -9.72 5.13 -1.01
C LEU A 29 -8.55 4.14 -0.84
N PRO A 30 -8.18 3.40 -1.91
CA PRO A 30 -7.24 2.28 -1.79
C PRO A 30 -5.87 2.71 -1.28
N CYS A 31 -5.32 3.83 -1.76
CA CYS A 31 -4.01 4.32 -1.34
C CYS A 31 -4.00 4.77 0.13
N LEU A 32 -5.02 5.52 0.56
CA LEU A 32 -5.19 5.88 1.97
C LEU A 32 -5.33 4.65 2.88
N ARG A 33 -6.12 3.66 2.45
CA ARG A 33 -6.32 2.43 3.23
C ARG A 33 -5.02 1.63 3.32
N ALA A 34 -4.30 1.46 2.21
CA ALA A 34 -2.99 0.83 2.20
C ALA A 34 -2.04 1.54 3.15
N ARG A 35 -1.94 2.88 3.09
CA ARG A 35 -1.10 3.67 4.00
C ARG A 35 -1.46 3.45 5.47
N ARG A 36 -2.76 3.47 5.83
CA ARG A 36 -3.21 3.21 7.21
C ARG A 36 -2.93 1.79 7.69
N TYR A 37 -2.98 0.82 6.80
CA TYR A 37 -2.70 -0.58 7.14
C TYR A 37 -1.20 -0.87 7.22
N MET A 38 -0.43 -0.17 6.39
CA MET A 38 1.03 -0.24 6.37
C MET A 38 1.64 0.59 7.50
N GLN A 39 1.10 1.73 7.91
CA GLN A 39 1.68 2.57 8.98
C GLN A 39 2.00 1.79 10.29
N PRO A 40 1.08 1.00 10.86
CA PRO A 40 1.37 0.18 12.04
C PRO A 40 2.29 -1.00 11.73
N ARG A 41 2.29 -1.49 10.47
CA ARG A 41 3.14 -2.60 10.00
C ARG A 41 4.47 -2.13 9.46
N GLN A 42 4.69 -0.83 9.32
CA GLN A 42 5.93 -0.24 8.85
C GLN A 42 7.00 -0.59 9.87
N SER A 43 6.69 -0.54 11.17
CA SER A 43 7.57 -1.07 12.21
C SER A 43 7.90 -2.56 12.04
N LEU A 44 6.94 -3.40 11.62
CA LEU A 44 7.18 -4.82 11.35
C LEU A 44 8.00 -5.05 10.08
N LEU A 45 7.76 -4.26 9.03
CA LEU A 45 8.53 -4.27 7.79
C LEU A 45 9.96 -3.78 8.06
N ASP A 46 10.12 -2.65 8.73
CA ASP A 46 11.40 -2.06 9.14
C ASP A 46 12.16 -3.03 10.05
N TYR A 47 11.48 -3.69 10.99
CA TYR A 47 12.07 -4.74 11.81
C TYR A 47 12.51 -5.94 10.96
N SER A 48 11.66 -6.43 10.05
CA SER A 48 11.98 -7.57 9.18
C SER A 48 13.16 -7.27 8.26
N LEU A 49 13.22 -6.05 7.71
CA LEU A 49 14.32 -5.59 6.86
C LEU A 49 15.59 -5.42 7.68
N THR A 50 15.49 -4.88 8.90
CA THR A 50 16.62 -4.80 9.83
C THR A 50 17.17 -6.18 10.17
N GLN A 51 16.31 -7.17 10.45
CA GLN A 51 16.72 -8.56 10.70
C GLN A 51 17.38 -9.17 9.45
N PHE A 52 16.79 -8.94 8.27
CA PHE A 52 17.36 -9.42 7.02
C PHE A 52 18.76 -8.85 6.75
N PHE A 53 18.97 -7.55 6.92
CA PHE A 53 20.28 -6.92 6.73
C PHE A 53 21.31 -7.41 7.76
N LYS A 54 20.93 -7.54 9.03
CA LYS A 54 21.81 -8.09 10.07
C LYS A 54 22.23 -9.53 9.77
N GLU A 55 21.30 -10.33 9.26
CA GLU A 55 21.60 -11.70 8.88
C GLU A 55 22.51 -11.74 7.65
N ALA A 56 22.28 -10.88 6.65
CA ALA A 56 23.18 -10.74 5.50
C ALA A 56 24.60 -10.29 5.89
N GLU A 57 24.75 -9.43 6.90
CA GLU A 57 26.06 -9.04 7.45
C GLU A 57 26.81 -10.20 8.09
N ARG A 58 26.12 -11.16 8.73
CA ARG A 58 26.76 -12.33 9.34
C ARG A 58 27.38 -13.29 8.32
N TYR A 59 26.85 -13.31 7.09
CA TYR A 59 27.38 -14.12 6.00
C TYR A 59 28.33 -13.34 5.09
N ARG A 60 28.68 -12.10 5.43
CA ARG A 60 29.69 -11.35 4.70
C ARG A 60 31.08 -11.87 5.13
N PRO A 61 31.94 -12.28 4.19
CA PRO A 61 33.28 -12.81 4.50
C PRO A 61 34.21 -11.77 5.12
#